data_AF-A0A969I0N6-F1
#
_entry.id   AF-A0A969I0N6-F1
#
_cell.length_a   1.000
_cell.length_b   1.000
_cell.length_c   1.000
_cell.angle_alpha   90.00
_cell.angle_beta   90.00
_cell.angle_gamma   90.00
#
_symmetry.space_group_name_H-M   'P 1'
#
loop_
_entity.id
_entity.type
_entity.pdbx_description
1 polymer ?
#
loop_
_entity_poly.entity_id
_entity_poly.type
_entity_poly.pdbx_seq_one_letter_code
_entity_poly.pdbx_strand_id
1 'polypeptide(L)'
;MASAPNRGIIERMFARKSIAQVQRETQTSELKRTLGKWNLLLLGVGCIIGAGIFVRTGSAAALHAGPAVLLSFVVAGIVCAFAGLCYAELSSTLPVSGSAYTYGYTTLGEFVAWTMGVLLLLEYGIAAAVVAVGWAGYVV
;
A
#
# COMPACT_ATOMS: atom_id res chain seq x y z
N MET A 1 -33.00 -12.70 -10.93
CA MET A 1 -33.12 -12.46 -9.47
C MET A 1 -32.82 -13.76 -8.75
N ALA A 2 -31.54 -14.03 -8.42
CA ALA A 2 -31.19 -15.16 -7.58
C ALA A 2 -31.15 -14.67 -6.13
N SER A 3 -32.00 -15.24 -5.28
CA SER A 3 -32.06 -14.96 -3.86
C SER A 3 -30.69 -15.22 -3.21
N ALA A 4 -30.10 -14.17 -2.64
CA ALA A 4 -28.91 -14.34 -1.81
C ALA A 4 -29.29 -15.20 -0.60
N PRO A 5 -28.57 -16.30 -0.30
CA PRO A 5 -28.83 -17.07 0.90
C PRO A 5 -28.62 -16.18 2.12
N ASN A 6 -29.54 -16.27 3.09
CA ASN A 6 -29.56 -15.48 4.31
C ASN A 6 -28.38 -15.89 5.22
N ARG A 7 -27.16 -15.45 4.87
CA ARG A 7 -25.94 -15.69 5.63
C ARG A 7 -25.95 -14.86 6.91
N GLY A 8 -25.64 -15.50 8.04
CA GLY A 8 -25.49 -14.81 9.32
C GLY A 8 -24.42 -13.71 9.22
N ILE A 9 -24.54 -12.65 10.04
CA ILE A 9 -23.62 -11.49 10.01
C ILE A 9 -22.14 -11.93 10.08
N ILE A 10 -21.85 -12.95 10.88
CA ILE A 10 -20.50 -13.52 11.03
C ILE A 10 -20.02 -14.19 9.72
N GLU A 11 -20.87 -14.92 9.00
CA GLU A 11 -20.52 -15.51 7.69
C GLU A 11 -20.29 -14.44 6.61
N ARG A 12 -20.96 -13.30 6.70
CA ARG A 12 -20.72 -12.16 5.80
C ARG A 12 -19.38 -11.50 6.13
N MET A 13 -19.02 -11.35 7.41
CA MET A 13 -17.73 -10.79 7.83
C MET A 13 -16.51 -11.61 7.38
N PHE A 14 -16.66 -12.93 7.18
CA PHE A 14 -15.61 -13.80 6.62
C PHE A 14 -15.79 -14.09 5.13
N ALA A 15 -16.79 -13.49 4.48
CA ALA A 15 -16.97 -13.66 3.04
C ALA A 15 -15.77 -13.05 2.31
N ARG A 16 -15.21 -13.81 1.37
CA ARG A 16 -14.13 -13.37 0.49
C ARG A 16 -14.73 -13.00 -0.86
N LYS A 17 -14.26 -11.91 -1.50
CA LYS A 17 -14.60 -11.71 -2.92
C LYS A 17 -13.90 -12.80 -3.70
N SER A 18 -14.64 -13.43 -4.60
CA SER A 18 -14.01 -14.28 -5.59
C SER A 18 -13.09 -13.45 -6.49
N ILE A 19 -11.93 -13.99 -6.81
CA ILE A 19 -10.94 -13.36 -7.69
C ILE A 19 -11.57 -13.04 -9.06
N ALA A 20 -12.43 -13.93 -9.56
CA ALA A 20 -13.18 -13.77 -10.80
C ALA A 20 -14.16 -12.58 -10.80
N GLN A 21 -14.63 -12.14 -9.63
CA GLN A 21 -15.48 -10.95 -9.52
C GLN A 21 -14.63 -9.66 -9.52
N VAL A 22 -13.48 -9.65 -8.82
CA VAL A 22 -12.54 -8.51 -8.83
C VAL A 22 -11.94 -8.29 -10.22
N GLN A 23 -11.60 -9.39 -10.91
CA GLN A 23 -11.10 -9.33 -12.29
C GLN A 23 -12.15 -8.79 -13.26
N ARG A 24 -13.44 -9.18 -13.11
CA ARG A 24 -14.53 -8.64 -13.93
C ARG A 24 -14.73 -7.14 -13.75
N GLU A 25 -14.65 -6.65 -12.52
CA GLU A 25 -14.69 -5.20 -12.23
C GLU A 25 -13.47 -4.45 -12.79
N THR A 26 -12.33 -5.13 -12.92
CA THR A 26 -11.13 -4.54 -13.55
C THR A 26 -11.20 -4.56 -15.08
N GLN A 27 -11.87 -5.55 -15.68
CA GLN A 27 -12.02 -5.68 -17.14
C GLN A 27 -12.92 -4.60 -17.76
N THR A 28 -13.78 -3.95 -16.97
CA THR A 28 -14.60 -2.81 -17.42
C THR A 28 -13.83 -1.48 -17.47
N SER A 29 -12.51 -1.49 -17.30
CA SER A 29 -11.72 -0.27 -17.37
C SER A 29 -11.58 0.23 -18.82
N GLU A 30 -11.98 1.47 -19.07
CA GLU A 30 -11.84 2.15 -20.38
C GLU A 30 -10.39 2.60 -20.67
N LEU A 31 -9.47 2.43 -19.72
CA LEU A 31 -8.09 2.88 -19.83
C LEU A 31 -7.23 1.96 -20.71
N LYS A 32 -6.56 2.55 -21.70
CA LYS A 32 -5.58 1.83 -22.52
C LYS A 32 -4.34 1.48 -21.70
N ARG A 33 -3.97 0.19 -21.68
CA ARG A 33 -2.72 -0.28 -21.04
C ARG A 33 -1.49 0.17 -21.82
N THR A 34 -0.92 1.32 -21.45
CA THR A 34 0.28 1.90 -22.08
C THR A 34 1.52 1.90 -21.19
N LEU A 35 1.39 1.62 -19.89
CA LEU A 35 2.52 1.58 -18.97
C LEU A 35 3.35 0.29 -19.17
N GLY A 36 4.62 0.48 -19.55
CA GLY A 36 5.62 -0.59 -19.58
C GLY A 36 6.34 -0.75 -18.23
N LYS A 37 7.27 -1.71 -18.18
CA LYS A 37 8.04 -2.06 -16.98
C LYS A 37 8.80 -0.86 -16.40
N TRP A 38 9.44 -0.08 -17.26
CA TRP A 38 10.21 1.11 -16.87
C TRP A 38 9.31 2.22 -16.32
N ASN A 39 8.13 2.43 -16.89
CA ASN A 39 7.19 3.44 -16.42
C ASN A 39 6.69 3.10 -15.02
N LEU A 40 6.42 1.81 -14.75
CA LEU A 40 6.01 1.34 -13.43
C LEU A 40 7.13 1.44 -12.40
N LEU A 41 8.38 1.14 -12.80
CA LEU A 41 9.54 1.30 -11.92
C LEU A 41 9.74 2.77 -11.53
N LEU A 42 9.71 3.68 -12.51
CA LEU A 42 9.86 5.11 -12.26
C LEU A 42 8.71 5.67 -11.41
N LEU A 43 7.47 5.20 -11.63
CA LEU A 43 6.34 5.52 -10.78
C LEU A 43 6.61 5.11 -9.33
N GLY A 44 7.08 3.88 -9.11
CA GLY A 44 7.42 3.39 -7.76
C GLY A 44 8.51 4.22 -7.09
N VAL A 45 9.60 4.52 -7.80
CA VAL A 45 10.69 5.37 -7.28
C VAL A 45 10.17 6.77 -6.92
N GLY A 46 9.35 7.37 -7.78
CA GLY A 46 8.73 8.67 -7.55
C GLY A 46 7.77 8.70 -6.35
N CYS A 47 7.07 7.60 -6.06
CA CYS A 47 6.21 7.50 -4.88
C CYS A 47 6.98 7.28 -3.57
N ILE A 48 8.21 6.74 -3.62
CA ILE A 48 9.02 6.44 -2.42
C ILE A 48 9.90 7.61 -2.01
N ILE A 49 10.54 8.28 -2.97
CA ILE A 49 11.46 9.38 -2.69
C ILE A 49 10.65 10.65 -2.39
N GLY A 50 10.70 11.12 -1.14
CA GLY A 50 9.98 12.32 -0.72
C GLY A 50 10.48 12.89 0.61
N ALA A 51 9.62 13.66 1.30
CA ALA A 51 9.97 14.41 2.51
C ALA A 51 10.63 13.56 3.63
N GLY A 52 10.39 12.25 3.66
CA GLY A 52 10.99 11.33 4.62
C GLY A 52 12.52 11.39 4.64
N ILE A 53 13.19 11.21 3.50
CA ILE A 53 14.66 11.18 3.48
C ILE A 53 15.28 12.56 3.71
N PHE A 54 14.57 13.62 3.32
CA PHE A 54 15.04 15.00 3.41
C PHE A 54 14.91 15.56 4.83
N VAL A 55 13.81 15.27 5.52
CA VAL A 55 13.50 15.84 6.85
C VAL A 55 13.80 14.87 7.98
N ARG A 56 13.34 13.61 7.88
CA ARG A 56 13.39 12.67 9.01
C ARG A 56 14.79 12.12 9.24
N THR A 57 15.62 12.01 8.20
CA THR A 57 17.01 11.54 8.32
C THR A 57 17.83 12.42 9.26
N GLY A 58 17.69 13.75 9.16
CA GLY A 58 18.40 14.71 10.01
C GLY A 58 17.98 14.58 11.48
N SER A 59 16.66 14.53 11.73
CA SER A 59 16.14 14.33 13.09
C SER A 59 16.54 12.96 13.68
N ALA A 60 16.49 11.89 12.89
CA ALA A 60 16.90 10.55 13.33
C ALA A 60 18.40 10.47 13.63
N ALA A 61 19.23 11.14 12.84
CA ALA A 61 20.67 11.24 13.11
C ALA A 61 20.93 12.08 14.37
N ALA A 62 20.31 13.24 14.52
CA ALA A 62 20.57 14.15 15.64
C ALA A 62 20.07 13.63 17.00
N LEU A 63 18.90 12.97 17.04
CA LEU A 63 18.20 12.64 18.28
C LEU A 63 18.23 11.16 18.66
N HIS A 64 18.56 10.26 17.73
CA HIS A 64 18.44 8.81 17.97
C HIS A 64 19.73 8.03 17.70
N ALA A 65 20.24 8.06 16.47
CA ALA A 65 21.28 7.12 16.04
C ALA A 65 22.68 7.75 15.86
N GLY A 66 22.78 9.07 15.74
CA GLY A 66 24.06 9.74 15.48
C GLY A 66 24.71 9.23 14.18
N PRO A 67 26.04 9.02 14.16
CA PRO A 67 26.75 8.45 13.01
C PRO A 67 26.26 7.05 12.59
N ALA A 68 25.62 6.31 13.51
CA ALA A 68 25.10 4.96 13.25
C ALA A 68 23.75 4.96 12.49
N VAL A 69 23.21 6.12 12.09
CA VAL A 69 21.94 6.22 11.34
C VAL A 69 21.97 5.39 10.05
N LEU A 70 23.13 5.25 9.42
CA LEU A 70 23.31 4.41 8.23
C LEU A 70 22.96 2.94 8.49
N LEU A 71 23.36 2.40 9.65
CA LEU A 71 23.04 1.02 10.03
C LEU A 71 21.52 0.84 10.21
N SER A 72 20.85 1.82 10.81
CA SER A 72 19.39 1.81 10.94
C SER A 72 18.69 1.79 9.58
N PHE A 73 19.18 2.56 8.60
CA PHE A 73 18.64 2.55 7.23
C PHE A 73 18.90 1.23 6.51
N VAL A 74 20.06 0.59 6.71
CA VAL A 74 20.35 -0.73 6.13
C VAL A 74 19.38 -1.78 6.67
N VAL A 75 19.18 -1.82 7.99
CA VAL A 75 18.23 -2.76 8.61
C VAL A 75 16.80 -2.50 8.13
N ALA A 76 16.36 -1.24 8.12
CA ALA A 76 15.04 -0.88 7.59
C ALA A 76 14.89 -1.25 6.12
N GLY A 77 15.93 -1.06 5.31
CA GLY A 77 15.95 -1.42 3.89
C GLY A 77 15.79 -2.93 3.66
N ILE A 78 16.42 -3.77 4.48
CA ILE A 78 16.28 -5.23 4.42
C ILE A 78 14.83 -5.64 4.75
N VAL A 79 14.24 -5.06 5.79
CA VAL A 79 12.83 -5.33 6.16
C VAL A 79 11.88 -4.91 5.05
N CYS A 80 12.09 -3.73 4.48
CA CYS A 80 11.31 -3.24 3.34
C CYS A 80 11.49 -4.12 2.09
N ALA A 81 12.68 -4.69 1.85
CA ALA A 81 12.90 -5.61 0.74
C ALA A 81 12.09 -6.90 0.89
N PHE A 82 12.06 -7.49 2.09
CA PHE A 82 11.23 -8.67 2.35
C PHE A 82 9.73 -8.35 2.21
N ALA A 83 9.27 -7.22 2.74
CA ALA A 83 7.90 -6.79 2.54
C ALA A 83 7.59 -6.58 1.05
N GLY A 84 8.49 -5.95 0.30
CA GLY A 84 8.37 -5.73 -1.14
C GLY A 84 8.27 -7.03 -1.95
N LEU A 85 9.01 -8.06 -1.56
CA LEU A 85 8.92 -9.39 -2.19
C LEU A 85 7.54 -10.03 -1.98
N CYS A 86 6.98 -9.95 -0.77
CA CYS A 86 5.61 -10.45 -0.51
C CYS A 86 4.57 -9.69 -1.37
N TYR A 87 4.71 -8.38 -1.52
CA TYR A 87 3.83 -7.60 -2.40
C TYR A 87 4.05 -7.90 -3.89
N ALA A 88 5.27 -8.24 -4.30
CA ALA A 88 5.57 -8.65 -5.67
C ALA A 88 4.90 -10.00 -6.03
N GLU A 89 4.92 -10.96 -5.11
CA GLU A 89 4.21 -12.25 -5.26
C GLU A 89 2.69 -12.03 -5.39
N LEU A 90 2.15 -11.16 -4.54
CA LEU A 90 0.72 -10.92 -4.48
C LEU A 90 0.20 -10.13 -5.69
N SER A 91 0.96 -9.13 -6.14
CA SER A 91 0.65 -8.38 -7.37
C SER A 91 0.78 -9.24 -8.64
N SER A 92 1.68 -10.23 -8.64
CA SER A 92 1.80 -11.20 -9.74
C SER A 92 0.65 -12.20 -9.76
N THR A 93 0.13 -12.59 -8.60
CA THR A 93 -0.98 -13.54 -8.46
C THR A 93 -2.34 -12.88 -8.71
N LEU A 94 -2.49 -11.62 -8.32
CA LEU A 94 -3.72 -10.83 -8.45
C LEU A 94 -3.45 -9.55 -9.26
N PRO A 95 -3.41 -9.62 -10.61
CA PRO A 95 -3.13 -8.48 -11.48
C PRO A 95 -4.37 -7.58 -11.65
N VAL A 96 -4.85 -7.07 -10.53
CA VAL A 96 -6.01 -6.18 -10.40
C VAL A 96 -5.55 -4.82 -9.87
N SER A 97 -6.26 -3.75 -10.24
CA SER A 97 -5.96 -2.42 -9.69
C SER A 97 -6.36 -2.41 -8.21
N GLY A 98 -5.38 -2.48 -7.32
CA GLY A 98 -5.61 -2.60 -5.88
C GLY A 98 -4.32 -2.61 -5.07
N SER A 99 -4.46 -2.41 -3.76
CA SER A 99 -3.38 -2.45 -2.76
C SER A 99 -3.76 -3.46 -1.66
N ALA A 100 -3.17 -3.33 -0.46
CA ALA A 100 -3.34 -4.24 0.68
C ALA A 100 -4.80 -4.54 1.05
N TYR A 101 -5.72 -3.59 0.83
CA TYR A 101 -7.16 -3.78 1.02
C TYR A 101 -7.70 -4.93 0.14
N THR A 102 -7.46 -4.85 -1.18
CA THR A 102 -7.95 -5.84 -2.16
C THR A 102 -7.34 -7.22 -1.89
N TYR A 103 -6.08 -7.23 -1.47
CA TYR A 103 -5.36 -8.43 -1.06
C TYR A 103 -5.96 -9.06 0.21
N GLY A 104 -6.26 -8.27 1.24
CA GLY A 104 -6.93 -8.75 2.45
C GLY A 104 -8.35 -9.26 2.17
N TYR A 105 -9.08 -8.59 1.28
CA TYR A 105 -10.45 -8.98 0.93
C TYR A 105 -10.52 -10.33 0.19
N THR A 106 -9.52 -10.63 -0.63
CA THR A 106 -9.44 -11.88 -1.41
C THR A 106 -8.88 -13.05 -0.60
N THR A 107 -7.99 -12.79 0.38
CA THR A 107 -7.29 -13.84 1.14
C THR A 107 -7.87 -14.11 2.52
N LEU A 108 -8.30 -13.08 3.25
CA LEU A 108 -8.65 -13.19 4.68
C LEU A 108 -10.13 -12.96 4.94
N GLY A 109 -10.79 -12.12 4.12
CA GLY A 109 -12.23 -11.86 4.19
C GLY A 109 -12.58 -10.42 4.52
N GLU A 110 -13.88 -10.13 4.56
CA GLU A 110 -14.43 -8.78 4.61
C GLU A 110 -14.05 -7.98 5.86
N PHE A 111 -13.98 -8.60 7.05
CA PHE A 111 -13.62 -7.90 8.29
C PHE A 111 -12.17 -7.38 8.30
N VAL A 112 -11.22 -8.23 7.89
CA VAL A 112 -9.81 -7.84 7.81
C VAL A 112 -9.63 -6.79 6.73
N ALA A 113 -10.30 -6.94 5.60
CA ALA A 113 -10.27 -5.95 4.53
C ALA A 113 -10.83 -4.61 5.00
N TRP A 114 -11.98 -4.59 5.67
CA TRP A 114 -12.57 -3.35 6.19
C TRP A 114 -11.63 -2.65 7.16
N THR A 115 -11.02 -3.40 8.09
CA THR A 115 -10.03 -2.87 9.04
C THR A 115 -8.82 -2.29 8.30
N MET A 116 -8.27 -3.02 7.32
CA MET A 116 -7.18 -2.53 6.47
C MET A 116 -7.58 -1.29 5.67
N GLY A 117 -8.83 -1.18 5.22
CA GLY A 117 -9.33 -0.01 4.51
C GLY A 117 -9.31 1.25 5.36
N VAL A 118 -9.79 1.15 6.61
CA VAL A 118 -9.75 2.26 7.57
C VAL A 118 -8.31 2.64 7.93
N LEU A 119 -7.44 1.64 8.16
CA LEU A 119 -6.03 1.86 8.47
C LEU A 119 -5.30 2.56 7.31
N LEU A 120 -5.48 2.11 6.07
CA LEU A 120 -4.88 2.73 4.90
C LEU A 120 -5.38 4.16 4.69
N LEU A 121 -6.67 4.41 4.88
CA LEU A 121 -7.22 5.77 4.77
C LEU A 121 -6.57 6.73 5.77
N LEU A 122 -6.42 6.30 7.02
CA LEU A 122 -5.73 7.06 8.06
C LEU A 122 -4.24 7.25 7.72
N GLU A 123 -3.56 6.17 7.31
CA GLU A 123 -2.14 6.17 6.95
C GLU A 123 -1.85 7.16 5.81
N TYR A 124 -2.60 7.08 4.70
CA TYR A 124 -2.42 8.01 3.57
C TYR A 124 -2.73 9.45 3.96
N GLY A 125 -3.73 9.68 4.81
CA GLY A 125 -4.05 11.03 5.31
C GLY A 125 -2.92 11.64 6.14
N ILE A 126 -2.38 10.86 7.08
CA ILE A 126 -1.24 11.30 7.91
C ILE A 126 0.01 11.45 7.06
N ALA A 127 0.28 10.53 6.12
CA ALA A 127 1.43 10.60 5.23
C ALA A 127 1.40 11.89 4.39
N ALA A 128 0.25 12.25 3.81
CA ALA A 128 0.09 13.48 3.06
C ALA A 128 0.35 14.73 3.92
N ALA A 129 -0.15 14.76 5.15
CA ALA A 129 0.11 15.85 6.09
C ALA A 129 1.60 15.97 6.45
N VAL A 130 2.27 14.85 6.73
CA VAL A 130 3.72 14.83 7.03
C VAL A 130 4.55 15.32 5.84
N VAL A 131 4.18 14.92 4.62
CA VAL A 131 4.86 15.40 3.40
C VAL A 131 4.67 16.90 3.20
N ALA A 132 3.45 17.41 3.42
CA ALA A 132 3.16 18.84 3.32
C ALA A 132 3.96 19.67 4.34
N VAL A 133 4.02 19.23 5.60
CA VAL A 133 4.84 19.87 6.65
C VAL A 133 6.32 19.82 6.30
N GLY A 134 6.79 18.67 5.79
CA GLY A 134 8.18 18.52 5.37
C GLY A 134 8.55 19.49 4.26
N TRP A 135 7.67 19.70 3.28
CA TRP A 135 7.89 20.68 2.21
C TRP A 135 7.83 22.12 2.70
N ALA A 136 6.91 22.45 3.61
CA ALA A 136 6.81 23.79 4.19
C ALA A 136 8.11 24.25 4.86
N GLY A 137 8.85 23.32 5.48
CA GLY A 137 10.17 23.60 6.06
C GLY A 137 11.29 23.92 5.06
N TYR A 138 11.09 23.70 3.75
CA TYR A 138 12.03 24.08 2.70
C TYR A 138 11.67 25.39 1.98
N VAL A 139 10.43 25.85 2.12
CA VAL A 139 9.91 27.04 1.41
C VAL A 139 10.05 28.32 2.25
N VAL A 140 10.28 28.19 3.56
CA VAL A 140 10.59 29.29 4.50
C VAL A 140 12.09 29.30 4.77
#